data_AF-A0A4Q3TMM7-F1
#
_entry.id   AF-A0A4Q3TMM7-F1
#
_cell.length_a   1.000
_cell.length_b   1.000
_cell.length_c   1.000
_cell.angle_alpha   90.00
_cell.angle_beta   90.00
_cell.angle_gamma   90.00
#
_symmetry.space_group_name_H-M   'P 1'
#
loop_
_entity.id
_entity.type
_entity.pdbx_description
1 polymer ?
#
loop_
_entity_poly.entity_id
_entity_poly.type
_entity_poly.pdbx_seq_one_letter_code
_entity_poly.pdbx_strand_id
1 'polypeptide(L)'
;IWSNASRQMYMLLGNGASFTSYSLGIGGVGWKVAGSGDINGDGRTDVIWHNSTTNQHGYWLMGPSGGVADSKFFSASSGYRIAAVGDFNGDGLLDEIWTSNARDLWLLTGTGSGFNSVSLGVGGVGWVAMNPTP
;
A
#
# COMPACT_ATOMS: atom_id res chain seq x y z
N ILE A 1 -9.28 -3.43 6.82
CA ILE A 1 -10.02 -2.17 6.60
C ILE A 1 -11.32 -2.50 5.86
N TRP A 2 -12.41 -1.84 6.21
CA TRP A 2 -13.74 -2.05 5.63
C TRP A 2 -14.31 -0.72 5.17
N SER A 3 -15.10 -0.71 4.11
CA SER A 3 -15.89 0.45 3.69
C SER A 3 -17.33 0.05 3.41
N ASN A 4 -18.27 0.95 3.69
CA ASN A 4 -19.69 0.73 3.38
C ASN A 4 -20.09 1.42 2.06
N ALA A 5 -21.37 1.28 1.65
CA ALA A 5 -21.89 1.88 0.42
C ALA A 5 -21.77 3.43 0.39
N SER A 6 -21.77 4.07 1.56
CA SER A 6 -21.54 5.50 1.74
C SER A 6 -20.05 5.88 1.80
N ARG A 7 -19.14 4.91 1.58
CA ARG A 7 -17.68 5.02 1.66
C ARG A 7 -17.16 5.38 3.05
N GLN A 8 -17.96 5.23 4.11
CA GLN A 8 -17.41 5.33 5.46
C GLN A 8 -16.45 4.17 5.68
N MET A 9 -15.23 4.49 6.06
CA MET A 9 -14.16 3.53 6.24
C MET A 9 -13.92 3.25 7.72
N TYR A 10 -13.70 1.99 8.02
CA TYR A 10 -13.39 1.49 9.35
C TYR A 10 -12.15 0.63 9.30
N MET A 11 -11.26 0.81 10.26
CA MET A 11 -10.15 -0.11 10.51
C MET A 11 -10.40 -0.86 11.80
N LEU A 12 -10.18 -2.17 11.77
CA LEU A 12 -10.22 -3.00 12.96
C LEU A 12 -8.77 -3.29 13.35
N LEU A 13 -8.37 -2.84 14.53
CA LEU A 13 -7.09 -3.20 15.12
C LEU A 13 -7.28 -4.33 16.12
N GLY A 14 -6.54 -5.41 15.92
CA GLY A 14 -6.51 -6.55 16.82
C GLY A 14 -5.45 -6.41 17.90
N ASN A 15 -5.77 -6.83 19.12
CA ASN A 15 -4.79 -6.96 20.21
C ASN A 15 -4.50 -8.43 20.58
N GLY A 16 -4.87 -9.37 19.69
CA GLY A 16 -4.76 -10.82 19.90
C GLY A 16 -5.95 -11.45 20.65
N ALA A 17 -6.80 -10.66 21.31
CA ALA A 17 -8.00 -11.15 22.00
C ALA A 17 -9.30 -10.55 21.46
N SER A 18 -9.26 -9.30 21.01
CA SER A 18 -10.40 -8.58 20.45
C SER A 18 -9.97 -7.64 19.33
N PHE A 19 -10.96 -7.11 18.61
CA PHE A 19 -10.77 -6.05 17.62
C PHE A 19 -11.50 -4.79 18.06
N THR A 20 -10.81 -3.65 17.97
CA THR A 20 -11.39 -2.31 18.15
C THR A 20 -11.60 -1.65 16.79
N SER A 21 -12.79 -1.12 16.55
CA SER A 21 -13.12 -0.41 15.31
C SER A 21 -12.81 1.08 15.42
N TYR A 22 -12.10 1.60 14.42
CA TYR A 22 -11.76 3.02 14.26
C TYR A 22 -12.37 3.55 12.98
N SER A 23 -13.15 4.63 13.08
CA SER A 23 -13.65 5.35 11.90
C SER A 23 -12.52 6.17 11.28
N LEU A 24 -12.26 5.97 10.00
CA LEU A 24 -11.24 6.67 9.21
C LEU A 24 -11.85 7.72 8.26
N GLY A 25 -13.14 8.04 8.43
CA GLY A 25 -13.83 9.02 7.61
C GLY A 25 -14.35 8.44 6.29
N ILE A 26 -14.45 9.30 5.28
CA ILE A 26 -15.01 8.96 3.97
C ILE A 26 -13.88 8.66 2.97
N GLY A 27 -13.88 7.45 2.42
CA GLY A 27 -12.97 7.06 1.36
C GLY A 27 -13.20 7.85 0.07
N GLY A 28 -12.09 8.26 -0.55
CA GLY A 28 -12.10 8.88 -1.87
C GLY A 28 -12.58 7.91 -2.96
N VAL A 29 -13.26 8.44 -3.98
CA VAL A 29 -13.74 7.64 -5.12
C VAL A 29 -12.55 7.03 -5.87
N GLY A 30 -12.62 5.72 -6.15
CA GLY A 30 -11.61 4.99 -6.92
C GLY A 30 -10.40 4.51 -6.11
N TRP A 31 -10.22 4.97 -4.87
CA TRP A 31 -9.14 4.52 -4.00
C TRP A 31 -9.43 3.12 -3.45
N LYS A 32 -8.43 2.25 -3.53
CA LYS A 32 -8.45 0.89 -2.99
C LYS A 32 -7.21 0.65 -2.16
N VAL A 33 -7.34 -0.18 -1.12
CA VAL A 33 -6.17 -0.69 -0.39
C VAL A 33 -5.38 -1.58 -1.35
N ALA A 34 -4.11 -1.27 -1.55
CA ALA A 34 -3.18 -2.06 -2.34
C ALA A 34 -2.31 -2.97 -1.46
N GLY A 35 -2.18 -2.63 -0.17
CA GLY A 35 -1.33 -3.37 0.75
C GLY A 35 -1.26 -2.73 2.13
N SER A 36 -0.53 -3.35 3.04
CA SER A 36 -0.28 -2.86 4.40
C SER A 36 1.03 -3.42 4.97
N GLY A 37 1.69 -2.65 5.82
CA GLY A 37 2.97 -2.99 6.49
C GLY A 37 3.58 -1.75 7.13
N ASP A 38 4.70 -1.86 7.84
CA ASP A 38 5.31 -0.72 8.55
C ASP A 38 6.09 0.18 7.59
N ILE A 39 5.60 1.39 7.29
CA ILE A 39 6.23 2.27 6.30
C ILE A 39 7.24 3.19 6.95
N ASN A 40 6.99 3.59 8.19
CA ASN A 40 7.77 4.61 8.90
C ASN A 40 8.72 4.04 9.99
N GLY A 41 8.72 2.73 10.19
CA GLY A 41 9.57 2.03 11.15
C GLY A 41 9.12 2.18 12.61
N ASP A 42 7.84 2.49 12.83
CA ASP A 42 7.30 2.72 14.18
C ASP A 42 6.74 1.46 14.85
N GLY A 43 6.86 0.31 14.17
CA GLY A 43 6.39 -0.99 14.59
C GLY A 43 4.89 -1.22 14.40
N ARG A 44 4.17 -0.30 13.75
CA ARG A 44 2.73 -0.43 13.45
C ARG A 44 2.51 -0.67 11.97
N THR A 45 1.38 -1.32 11.68
CA THR A 45 0.95 -1.54 10.30
C THR A 45 0.34 -0.26 9.74
N ASP A 46 0.94 0.24 8.67
CA ASP A 46 0.46 1.33 7.83
C ASP A 46 -0.29 0.80 6.60
N VAL A 47 -0.88 1.69 5.80
CA VAL A 47 -1.77 1.33 4.70
C VAL A 47 -1.31 1.93 3.38
N ILE A 48 -1.16 1.09 2.35
CA ILE A 48 -0.91 1.52 0.97
C ILE A 48 -2.23 1.61 0.20
N TRP A 49 -2.38 2.70 -0.54
CA TRP A 49 -3.55 3.03 -1.34
C TRP A 49 -3.17 3.20 -2.81
N HIS A 50 -4.05 2.75 -3.69
CA HIS A 50 -3.92 2.98 -5.12
C HIS A 50 -5.28 3.36 -5.74
N ASN A 51 -5.24 4.33 -6.65
CA ASN A 51 -6.36 4.75 -7.47
C ASN A 51 -5.99 4.57 -8.94
N SER A 52 -6.41 3.44 -9.52
CA SER A 52 -6.12 3.10 -10.90
C SER A 52 -6.81 4.01 -11.92
N THR A 53 -7.84 4.75 -11.52
CA THR A 53 -8.55 5.68 -12.40
C THR A 53 -7.76 6.97 -12.59
N THR A 54 -7.15 7.47 -11.52
CA THR A 54 -6.35 8.71 -11.54
C THR A 54 -4.85 8.45 -11.64
N ASN A 55 -4.42 7.18 -11.65
CA ASN A 55 -3.03 6.76 -11.49
C ASN A 55 -2.37 7.40 -10.25
N GLN A 56 -3.12 7.59 -9.18
CA GLN A 56 -2.56 8.05 -7.92
C GLN A 56 -2.25 6.88 -7.02
N HIS A 57 -1.20 7.04 -6.23
CA HIS A 57 -0.80 6.13 -5.18
C HIS A 57 -0.46 6.94 -3.94
N GLY A 58 -0.50 6.30 -2.78
CA GLY A 58 -0.12 6.95 -1.55
C GLY A 58 -0.25 6.01 -0.38
N TYR A 59 0.03 6.53 0.79
CA TYR A 59 -0.03 5.78 2.02
C TYR A 59 -0.57 6.59 3.18
N TRP A 60 -1.11 5.87 4.15
CA TRP A 60 -1.50 6.38 5.46
C TRP A 60 -0.58 5.80 6.51
N LEU A 61 0.07 6.68 7.27
CA LEU A 61 0.77 6.31 8.50
C LEU A 61 -0.25 6.23 9.62
N MET A 62 -0.28 5.12 10.35
CA MET A 62 -1.27 4.86 11.38
C MET A 62 -0.73 5.20 12.76
N GLY A 63 -1.51 5.97 13.50
CA GLY A 63 -1.17 6.40 14.84
C GLY A 63 -1.37 5.30 15.88
N PRO A 64 -0.78 5.47 17.08
CA PRO A 64 -0.88 4.50 18.18
C PRO A 64 -2.32 4.31 18.70
N SER A 65 -3.21 5.26 18.41
CA SER A 65 -4.64 5.21 18.76
C SER A 65 -5.53 4.70 17.62
N GLY A 66 -4.97 4.16 16.54
CA GLY A 66 -5.73 3.56 15.43
C GLY A 66 -6.34 4.52 14.42
N GLY A 67 -6.03 5.82 14.50
CA GLY A 67 -6.35 6.82 13.47
C GLY A 67 -5.22 7.01 12.45
N VAL A 68 -5.48 7.76 11.38
CA VAL A 68 -4.43 8.21 10.46
C VAL A 68 -3.63 9.32 11.14
N ALA A 69 -2.33 9.11 11.32
CA ALA A 69 -1.39 10.09 11.87
C ALA A 69 -0.86 11.04 10.79
N ASP A 70 -0.58 10.51 9.61
CA ASP A 70 -0.13 11.28 8.45
C ASP A 70 -0.50 10.57 7.15
N SER A 71 -0.44 11.28 6.01
CA SER A 71 -0.67 10.71 4.70
C SER A 71 0.18 11.37 3.62
N LYS A 72 0.64 10.58 2.65
CA LYS A 72 1.36 11.08 1.49
C LYS A 72 0.80 10.47 0.22
N PHE A 73 0.60 11.30 -0.80
CA PHE A 73 0.06 10.89 -2.09
C PHE A 73 0.94 11.41 -3.23
N PHE A 74 1.09 10.59 -4.26
CA PHE A 74 1.92 10.86 -5.41
C PHE A 74 1.30 10.26 -6.68
N SER A 75 1.69 10.81 -7.83
CA SER A 75 1.25 10.32 -9.12
C SER A 75 2.14 9.17 -9.56
N ALA A 76 1.54 8.02 -9.85
CA ALA A 76 2.20 6.96 -10.57
C ALA A 76 2.21 7.26 -12.07
N SER A 77 3.21 6.71 -12.77
CA SER A 77 3.22 6.76 -14.23
C SER A 77 2.03 5.99 -14.80
N SER A 78 1.45 6.48 -15.89
CA SER A 78 0.30 5.82 -16.53
C SER A 78 0.64 4.36 -16.90
N GLY A 79 -0.26 3.44 -16.57
CA GLY A 79 -0.11 2.01 -16.87
C GLY A 79 0.77 1.22 -15.89
N TYR A 80 1.31 1.87 -14.86
CA TYR A 80 1.98 1.22 -13.75
C TYR A 80 1.00 0.90 -12.61
N ARG A 81 1.21 -0.24 -11.96
CA ARG A 81 0.42 -0.71 -10.82
C ARG A 81 1.31 -1.44 -9.80
N ILE A 82 0.89 -1.45 -8.54
CA ILE A 82 1.50 -2.30 -7.52
C ILE A 82 1.15 -3.75 -7.84
N ALA A 83 2.18 -4.60 -7.87
CA ALA A 83 2.08 -6.05 -7.99
C ALA A 83 2.13 -6.75 -6.63
N ALA A 84 2.95 -6.25 -5.71
CA ALA A 84 3.07 -6.78 -4.36
C ALA A 84 3.58 -5.71 -3.38
N VAL A 85 3.31 -5.94 -2.10
CA VAL A 85 3.92 -5.21 -0.99
C VAL A 85 4.49 -6.21 0.01
N GLY A 86 5.52 -5.82 0.75
CA GLY A 86 6.15 -6.64 1.79
C GLY A 86 7.53 -6.10 2.14
N ASP A 87 8.18 -6.65 3.15
CA ASP A 87 9.59 -6.34 3.44
C ASP A 87 10.46 -7.28 2.58
N PHE A 88 10.90 -6.81 1.42
CA PHE A 88 11.62 -7.63 0.43
C PHE A 88 13.14 -7.56 0.62
N ASN A 89 13.64 -6.54 1.31
CA ASN A 89 15.07 -6.35 1.58
C ASN A 89 15.48 -6.73 3.02
N GLY A 90 14.52 -6.98 3.92
CA GLY A 90 14.72 -7.39 5.30
C GLY A 90 15.08 -6.26 6.25
N ASP A 91 14.81 -5.00 5.90
CA ASP A 91 15.14 -3.83 6.72
C ASP A 91 14.04 -3.47 7.75
N GLY A 92 12.93 -4.20 7.75
CA GLY A 92 11.80 -4.00 8.64
C GLY A 92 10.81 -2.94 8.16
N LEU A 93 11.03 -2.34 7.00
CA LEU A 93 10.11 -1.40 6.36
C LEU A 93 9.34 -2.08 5.23
N LEU A 94 8.18 -1.52 4.89
CA LEU A 94 7.41 -1.93 3.75
C LEU A 94 8.12 -1.50 2.46
N ASP A 95 8.31 -2.45 1.58
CA ASP A 95 8.70 -2.28 0.18
C ASP A 95 7.51 -2.55 -0.75
N GLU A 96 7.61 -2.07 -1.99
CA GLU A 96 6.63 -2.28 -3.04
C GLU A 96 7.28 -2.86 -4.30
N ILE A 97 6.61 -3.80 -4.95
CA ILE A 97 6.95 -4.26 -6.30
C ILE A 97 5.93 -3.65 -7.27
N TRP A 98 6.43 -2.96 -8.28
CA TRP A 98 5.61 -2.33 -9.31
C TRP A 98 5.78 -3.03 -10.66
N THR A 99 4.68 -3.10 -11.40
CA THR A 99 4.65 -3.64 -12.76
C THR A 99 3.88 -2.74 -13.72
N SER A 100 4.16 -2.89 -15.01
CA SER A 100 3.38 -2.25 -16.09
C SER A 100 2.76 -3.28 -17.03
N ASN A 101 1.93 -2.83 -17.98
CA ASN A 101 1.46 -3.68 -19.09
C ASN A 101 2.61 -4.14 -20.02
N ALA A 102 3.74 -3.44 -20.02
CA ALA A 102 4.94 -3.87 -20.73
C ALA A 102 5.70 -4.98 -20.00
N ARG A 103 5.31 -5.30 -18.75
CA ARG A 103 5.98 -6.21 -17.81
C ARG A 103 7.27 -5.65 -17.23
N ASP A 104 7.38 -4.31 -17.17
CA ASP A 104 8.45 -3.69 -16.38
C ASP A 104 8.33 -4.18 -14.94
N LEU A 105 9.46 -4.38 -14.26
CA LEU A 105 9.52 -4.73 -12.86
C LEU A 105 10.38 -3.70 -12.14
N TRP A 106 9.83 -3.13 -11.08
CA TRP A 106 10.53 -2.18 -10.23
C TRP A 106 10.38 -2.59 -8.78
N LEU A 107 11.49 -2.51 -8.04
CA LEU A 107 11.48 -2.59 -6.58
C LEU A 107 11.54 -1.16 -6.04
N LEU A 108 10.60 -0.84 -5.16
CA LEU A 108 10.56 0.39 -4.40
C LEU A 108 10.84 0.05 -2.94
N THR A 109 12.04 0.32 -2.45
CA THR A 109 12.41 0.02 -1.06
C THR A 109 12.00 1.14 -0.12
N GLY A 110 11.40 0.79 1.02
CA GLY A 110 10.99 1.74 2.06
C GLY A 110 12.15 2.55 2.61
N THR A 111 11.88 3.79 3.02
CA THR A 111 12.90 4.68 3.63
C THR A 111 12.44 5.33 4.93
N GLY A 112 11.29 4.93 5.48
CA GLY A 112 10.67 5.57 6.63
C GLY A 112 9.84 6.81 6.28
N SER A 113 10.03 7.38 5.09
CA SER A 113 9.39 8.64 4.65
C SER A 113 9.03 8.68 3.16
N GLY A 114 9.12 7.52 2.51
CA GLY A 114 8.92 7.34 1.08
C GLY A 114 9.60 6.05 0.60
N PHE A 115 9.97 6.04 -0.68
CA PHE A 115 10.55 4.88 -1.33
C PHE A 115 11.71 5.28 -2.26
N ASN A 116 12.75 4.46 -2.30
CA ASN A 116 13.77 4.50 -3.35
C ASN A 116 13.42 3.48 -4.44
N SER A 117 13.57 3.82 -5.72
CA SER A 117 13.21 2.91 -6.81
C SER A 117 14.42 2.37 -7.57
N VAL A 118 14.38 1.08 -7.89
CA VAL A 118 15.35 0.39 -8.74
C VAL A 118 14.59 -0.43 -9.79
N SER A 119 15.00 -0.33 -11.05
CA SER A 119 14.48 -1.20 -12.10
C SER A 119 15.10 -2.59 -11.97
N LEU A 120 14.26 -3.61 -11.96
CA LEU A 120 14.65 -5.01 -11.99
C LEU A 120 14.59 -5.60 -13.42
N GLY A 121 14.27 -4.77 -14.42
CA GLY A 121 14.17 -5.16 -15.83
C GLY A 121 12.73 -5.45 -16.27
N VAL A 122 12.59 -6.30 -17.29
CA VAL A 122 11.29 -6.69 -17.86
C VAL A 122 11.09 -8.19 -17.64
N GLY A 123 9.93 -8.57 -17.08
CA GLY A 123 9.55 -9.97 -16.89
C GLY A 123 9.52 -10.72 -18.23
N GLY A 124 10.03 -11.96 -18.24
CA GLY A 124 10.05 -12.79 -19.44
C GLY A 124 8.64 -13.02 -20.03
N VAL A 125 8.56 -13.34 -21.32
CA VAL A 125 7.29 -13.66 -21.97
C VAL A 125 6.60 -14.82 -21.24
N GLY A 126 5.36 -14.61 -20.79
CA GLY A 126 4.59 -15.61 -20.03
C GLY A 126 4.66 -15.47 -18.50
N TRP A 127 5.53 -14.62 -17.95
CA TRP A 127 5.55 -14.32 -16.52
C TRP A 127 4.57 -13.20 -16.18
N VAL A 128 3.71 -13.45 -15.19
CA VAL A 128 2.79 -12.47 -14.62
C VAL A 128 3.11 -12.38 -13.13
N ALA A 129 3.29 -11.16 -12.62
CA ALA A 129 3.40 -10.97 -11.17
C ALA A 129 2.11 -11.48 -10.52
N MET A 130 2.22 -12.50 -9.69
CA MET A 130 1.08 -13.09 -9.00
C MET A 130 0.65 -12.08 -7.93
N ASN A 131 -0.63 -11.66 -7.95
CA ASN A 131 -1.18 -10.99 -6.78
C ASN A 131 -1.10 -12.02 -5.64
N PRO A 132 -0.45 -11.73 -4.50
CA PRO A 132 -0.69 -12.53 -3.31
C PRO A 132 -2.19 -12.39 -3.02
N THR A 133 -2.94 -13.47 -3.24
CA THR A 133 -4.34 -13.50 -2.83
C THR A 133 -4.40 -13.32 -1.32
N PRO A 134 -5.42 -12.61 -0.79
CA PRO A 134 -5.59 -12.43 0.65
C PRO A 134 -5.68 -13.77 1.40
#